data_AF-Q8W3Z5-F1
#
_entry.id   AF-Q8W3Z5-F1
#
_cell.length_a   1.000
_cell.length_b   1.000
_cell.length_c   1.000
_cell.angle_alpha   90.00
_cell.angle_beta   90.00
_cell.angle_gamma   90.00
#
_symmetry.space_group_name_H-M   'P 1'
#
loop_
_entity.id
_entity.type
_entity.pdbx_description
1 polymer ?
#
loop_
_entity_poly.entity_id
_entity_poly.type
_entity_poly.pdbx_seq_one_letter_code
_entity_poly.pdbx_strand_id
1 'polypeptide(L)'
;AETPKTDIDFWKALFPVAVAHTIGHVAATVSMSKVAVSFTHIIKSGEPAFSVLVSSLLLGETSPLPAYLSLLPIIGGCALAAVTELNFNLIGFMGAMVSNLAFVFRNIFSKKGMKGKSVGGMNYYACLSIMSLLILTPF
;
A
#
# COMPACT_ATOMS: atom_id res chain seq x y z
N ALA A 1 18.35 21.59 3.15
CA ALA A 1 17.54 20.44 3.60
C ALA A 1 17.97 20.11 5.02
N GLU A 2 17.07 20.14 6.00
CA GLU A 2 17.41 19.75 7.38
C GLU A 2 17.84 18.29 7.43
N THR A 3 18.88 18.01 8.21
CA THR A 3 19.41 16.65 8.39
C THR A 3 18.35 15.79 9.08
N PRO A 4 18.02 14.61 8.54
CA PRO A 4 17.04 13.74 9.16
C PRO A 4 17.56 13.28 10.52
N LYS A 5 16.84 13.61 11.59
CA LYS A 5 17.07 13.05 12.92
C LYS A 5 16.64 11.58 12.90
N THR A 6 17.52 10.73 12.38
CA THR A 6 17.34 9.28 12.37
C THR A 6 17.85 8.71 13.68
N ASP A 7 17.05 7.85 14.28
CA ASP A 7 17.36 7.16 15.54
C ASP A 7 17.23 5.64 15.27
N ILE A 8 17.85 4.80 16.08
CA ILE A 8 17.74 3.35 16.01
C ILE A 8 16.27 2.92 16.08
N ASP A 9 15.47 3.58 16.92
CA ASP A 9 14.02 3.32 17.01
C ASP A 9 13.27 3.76 15.75
N PHE A 10 13.77 4.76 15.02
CA PHE A 10 13.20 5.15 13.73
C PHE A 10 13.44 4.06 12.68
N TRP A 11 14.66 3.54 12.59
CA TRP A 11 14.98 2.44 11.66
C TRP A 11 14.22 1.16 11.99
N LYS A 12 14.05 0.82 13.28
CA LYS A 12 13.20 -0.30 13.72
C LYS A 12 11.74 -0.12 13.32
N ALA A 13 11.21 1.10 13.44
CA ALA A 13 9.84 1.42 13.01
C ALA A 13 9.68 1.44 11.49
N LEU A 14 10.74 1.82 10.76
CA LEU A 14 10.76 1.90 9.30
C LEU A 14 10.88 0.53 8.63
N PHE A 15 11.54 -0.43 9.28
CA PHE A 15 11.74 -1.78 8.75
C PHE A 15 10.45 -2.48 8.30
N PRO A 16 9.39 -2.62 9.11
CA PRO A 16 8.13 -3.23 8.66
C PRO A 16 7.44 -2.42 7.55
N VAL A 17 7.64 -1.10 7.51
CA VAL A 17 7.13 -0.22 6.45
C VAL A 17 7.83 -0.52 5.12
N ALA A 18 9.16 -0.68 5.15
CA ALA A 18 9.97 -1.02 3.97
C ALA A 18 9.61 -2.41 3.43
N VAL A 19 9.48 -3.42 4.31
CA VAL A 19 9.05 -4.76 3.91
C VAL A 19 7.67 -4.73 3.23
N ALA A 20 6.69 -4.07 3.85
CA ALA A 20 5.35 -3.94 3.28
C ALA A 20 5.37 -3.17 1.95
N HIS A 21 6.21 -2.15 1.82
CA HIS A 21 6.39 -1.41 0.57
C HIS A 21 6.96 -2.28 -0.55
N THR A 22 8.02 -3.04 -0.27
CA THR A 22 8.64 -3.94 -1.24
C THR A 22 7.67 -5.04 -1.69
N ILE A 23 6.98 -5.70 -0.75
CA ILE A 23 5.97 -6.73 -1.06
C ILE A 23 4.88 -6.13 -1.95
N GLY A 24 4.38 -4.93 -1.60
CA GLY A 24 3.35 -4.25 -2.38
C GLY A 24 3.80 -3.95 -3.80
N HIS A 25 5.07 -3.58 -3.99
CA HIS A 25 5.64 -3.30 -5.30
C HIS A 25 5.82 -4.58 -6.12
N VAL A 26 6.42 -5.62 -5.54
CA VAL A 26 6.62 -6.92 -6.21
C VAL A 26 5.28 -7.54 -6.62
N ALA A 27 4.28 -7.55 -5.74
CA ALA A 27 2.95 -8.08 -6.05
C ALA A 27 2.26 -7.31 -7.20
N ALA A 28 2.44 -5.99 -7.26
CA ALA A 28 1.94 -5.19 -8.37
C ALA A 28 2.64 -5.54 -9.70
N THR A 29 3.95 -5.74 -9.68
CA THR A 29 4.71 -6.16 -10.87
C THR A 29 4.30 -7.54 -11.34
N VAL A 30 4.09 -8.49 -10.42
CA VAL A 30 3.55 -9.81 -10.74
C VAL A 30 2.16 -9.69 -11.37
N SER A 31 1.29 -8.83 -10.85
CA SER A 31 -0.02 -8.56 -11.46
C SER A 31 0.11 -8.06 -12.89
N MET A 32 0.93 -7.02 -13.11
CA MET A 32 1.15 -6.44 -14.45
C MET A 32 1.75 -7.43 -15.44
N SER A 33 2.42 -8.49 -14.98
CA SER A 33 2.92 -9.58 -15.83
C SER A 33 1.84 -10.59 -16.25
N LYS A 34 0.67 -10.60 -15.59
CA LYS A 34 -0.38 -11.62 -15.75
C LYS A 34 -1.70 -11.08 -16.30
N VAL A 35 -1.98 -9.80 -16.12
CA VAL A 35 -3.20 -9.11 -16.57
C VAL A 35 -2.83 -7.75 -17.18
N ALA A 36 -3.78 -7.11 -17.86
CA ALA A 36 -3.57 -5.77 -18.40
C ALA A 36 -3.09 -4.79 -17.32
N VAL A 37 -2.14 -3.92 -17.69
CA VAL A 37 -1.59 -2.90 -16.79
C VAL A 37 -2.71 -1.97 -16.30
N SER A 38 -3.61 -1.55 -17.21
CA SER A 38 -4.80 -0.76 -16.89
C SER A 38 -5.68 -1.45 -15.85
N PHE A 39 -5.95 -2.75 -16.01
CA PHE A 39 -6.71 -3.54 -15.04
C PHE A 39 -6.03 -3.58 -13.67
N THR A 40 -4.72 -3.81 -13.63
CA THR A 40 -3.95 -3.78 -12.38
C THR A 40 -4.10 -2.45 -11.65
N HIS A 41 -4.02 -1.32 -12.38
CA HIS A 41 -4.18 0.00 -11.79
C HIS A 41 -5.61 0.27 -11.32
N ILE A 42 -6.63 -0.25 -12.02
CA ILE A 42 -8.03 -0.16 -11.57
C ILE A 42 -8.20 -0.91 -10.26
N ILE A 43 -7.75 -2.17 -10.16
CA ILE A 43 -7.85 -2.94 -8.91
C ILE A 43 -7.03 -2.27 -7.79
N LYS A 44 -5.87 -1.71 -8.11
CA LYS A 44 -5.05 -0.98 -7.13
C LYS A 44 -5.69 0.32 -6.63
N SER A 45 -6.55 0.95 -7.44
CA SER A 45 -7.32 2.11 -6.99
C SER A 45 -8.29 1.77 -5.85
N GLY A 46 -8.55 0.47 -5.61
CA GLY A 46 -9.28 -0.05 -4.46
C GLY A 46 -8.57 0.06 -3.11
N GLU A 47 -7.31 0.53 -3.05
CA GLU A 47 -6.57 0.74 -1.79
C GLU A 47 -7.37 1.46 -0.68
N PRO A 48 -8.19 2.50 -0.95
CA PRO A 48 -9.01 3.15 0.08
C PRO A 48 -10.01 2.22 0.76
N ALA A 49 -10.60 1.27 0.02
CA ALA A 49 -11.53 0.29 0.58
C ALA A 49 -10.83 -0.65 1.57
N PHE A 50 -9.64 -1.15 1.21
CA PHE A 50 -8.80 -1.92 2.12
C PHE A 50 -8.33 -1.10 3.31
N SER A 51 -8.01 0.18 3.10
CA SER A 51 -7.57 1.08 4.15
C SER A 51 -8.65 1.27 5.22
N VAL A 52 -9.90 1.53 4.82
CA VAL A 52 -11.04 1.68 5.75
C VAL A 52 -11.33 0.36 6.47
N LEU A 53 -11.34 -0.77 5.76
CA LEU A 53 -11.58 -2.08 6.35
C LEU A 53 -10.50 -2.47 7.39
N VAL A 54 -9.22 -2.34 7.03
CA VAL A 54 -8.12 -2.72 7.93
C VAL A 54 -7.98 -1.73 9.07
N SER A 55 -8.19 -0.43 8.85
CA SER A 55 -8.12 0.58 9.91
C SER A 55 -9.26 0.43 10.92
N SER A 56 -10.48 0.11 10.45
CA SER A 56 -11.61 -0.18 11.33
C SER A 56 -11.41 -1.47 12.13
N LEU A 57 -10.90 -2.54 11.52
CA LEU A 57 -10.67 -3.83 12.20
C LEU A 57 -9.47 -3.82 13.16
N LEU A 58 -8.34 -3.22 12.77
CA LEU A 58 -7.09 -3.28 13.56
C LEU A 58 -6.90 -2.09 14.50
N LEU A 59 -7.41 -0.90 14.17
CA LEU A 59 -7.28 0.30 15.01
C LEU A 59 -8.59 0.72 15.68
N GLY A 60 -9.74 0.17 15.27
CA GLY A 60 -11.04 0.63 15.75
C GLY A 60 -11.42 2.04 15.28
N GLU A 61 -10.73 2.57 14.26
CA GLU A 61 -11.00 3.91 13.73
C GLU A 61 -12.24 3.88 12.84
N THR A 62 -13.24 4.69 13.16
CA THR A 62 -14.43 4.86 12.33
C THR A 62 -14.19 5.94 11.29
N SER A 63 -14.34 5.58 10.01
CA SER A 63 -14.29 6.55 8.92
C SER A 63 -15.59 7.37 8.85
N PRO A 64 -15.55 8.63 8.37
CA PRO A 64 -16.75 9.45 8.27
C PRO A 64 -17.68 8.93 7.15
N LEU A 65 -18.98 9.23 7.26
CA LEU A 65 -20.04 8.81 6.31
C LEU A 65 -19.67 9.02 4.82
N PRO A 66 -19.08 10.16 4.40
CA PRO A 66 -18.66 10.36 3.01
C PRO A 66 -17.61 9.35 2.52
N ALA A 67 -16.75 8.85 3.40
CA ALA A 67 -15.77 7.81 3.03
C ALA A 67 -16.45 6.49 2.72
N TYR A 68 -17.48 6.10 3.49
CA TYR A 68 -18.26 4.89 3.19
C TYR A 68 -19.06 5.02 1.89
N LEU A 69 -19.61 6.21 1.61
CA LEU A 69 -20.31 6.47 0.35
C LEU A 69 -19.35 6.41 -0.85
N SER A 70 -18.08 6.82 -0.71
CA SER A 70 -17.10 6.69 -1.79
C SER A 70 -16.59 5.26 -1.99
N LEU A 71 -16.73 4.37 -1.01
CA LEU A 71 -16.39 2.95 -1.19
C LEU A 71 -17.30 2.25 -2.21
N LEU A 72 -18.58 2.62 -2.27
CA LEU A 72 -19.54 2.05 -3.23
C LEU A 72 -19.07 2.16 -4.69
N PRO A 73 -18.77 3.36 -5.22
CA PRO A 73 -18.29 3.49 -6.59
C PRO A 73 -16.88 2.91 -6.79
N ILE A 74 -16.01 2.90 -5.77
CA ILE A 74 -14.67 2.29 -5.88
C ILE A 74 -14.79 0.77 -6.06
N ILE A 75 -15.55 0.11 -5.18
CA ILE A 75 -15.78 -1.34 -5.23
C ILE A 75 -16.55 -1.70 -6.50
N GLY A 76 -17.56 -0.91 -6.86
CA GLY A 76 -18.31 -1.07 -8.10
C GLY A 76 -17.43 -0.96 -9.34
N GLY A 77 -16.52 0.03 -9.40
CA GLY A 77 -15.57 0.19 -10.49
C GLY A 77 -14.59 -0.98 -10.60
N CYS A 78 -14.06 -1.47 -9.47
CA CYS A 78 -13.18 -2.65 -9.44
C CYS A 78 -13.91 -3.92 -9.90
N ALA A 79 -15.15 -4.12 -9.45
CA ALA A 79 -15.97 -5.25 -9.84
C ALA A 79 -16.34 -5.22 -11.32
N LEU A 80 -16.75 -4.05 -11.83
CA LEU A 80 -17.08 -3.87 -13.24
C LEU A 80 -15.85 -4.15 -14.12
N ALA A 81 -14.69 -3.60 -13.75
CA ALA A 81 -13.45 -3.85 -14.47
C ALA A 81 -13.09 -5.34 -14.50
N ALA A 82 -13.29 -6.07 -13.40
CA ALA A 82 -13.01 -7.51 -13.34
C ALA A 82 -13.94 -8.33 -14.24
N VAL A 83 -15.21 -7.91 -14.37
CA VAL A 83 -16.18 -8.56 -15.27
C VAL A 83 -15.90 -8.25 -16.73
N THR A 84 -15.42 -7.04 -17.04
CA THR A 84 -15.12 -6.62 -18.42
C THR A 84 -13.73 -7.06 -18.92
N GLU A 85 -12.88 -7.59 -18.06
CA GLU A 85 -11.52 -7.96 -18.43
C GLU A 85 -11.49 -9.22 -19.30
N LEU A 86 -11.13 -9.05 -20.58
CA LEU A 86 -11.13 -10.13 -21.57
C LEU A 86 -10.12 -11.26 -21.25
N ASN A 87 -8.99 -10.90 -20.63
CA ASN A 87 -7.92 -11.83 -20.25
C ASN A 87 -7.83 -11.93 -18.72
N PHE A 88 -8.97 -12.13 -18.05
CA PHE A 88 -8.99 -12.23 -16.61
C PHE A 88 -8.09 -13.37 -16.11
N ASN A 89 -7.09 -13.03 -15.30
CA ASN A 89 -6.22 -13.99 -14.64
C ASN A 89 -6.30 -13.77 -13.13
N LEU A 90 -6.77 -14.81 -12.42
CA LEU A 90 -6.96 -14.77 -10.97
C LEU A 90 -5.65 -14.49 -10.22
N ILE A 91 -4.52 -14.98 -10.71
CA ILE A 91 -3.21 -14.73 -10.09
C ILE A 91 -2.84 -13.26 -10.20
N GLY A 92 -3.11 -12.64 -11.36
CA GLY A 92 -2.88 -11.21 -11.55
C GLY A 92 -3.79 -10.37 -10.66
N PHE A 93 -5.10 -10.68 -10.66
CA PHE A 93 -6.06 -10.05 -9.77
C PHE A 93 -5.65 -10.15 -8.29
N MET A 94 -5.32 -11.35 -7.81
CA MET A 94 -4.87 -11.57 -6.44
C MET A 94 -3.55 -10.84 -6.15
N GLY A 95 -2.64 -10.73 -7.12
CA GLY A 95 -1.42 -9.92 -7.00
C GLY A 95 -1.72 -8.43 -6.77
N ALA A 96 -2.67 -7.85 -7.52
CA ALA A 96 -3.12 -6.47 -7.31
C ALA A 96 -3.79 -6.28 -5.93
N MET A 97 -4.58 -7.26 -5.49
CA MET A 97 -5.23 -7.26 -4.18
C MET A 97 -4.24 -7.34 -3.01
N VAL A 98 -3.23 -8.21 -3.11
CA VAL A 98 -2.14 -8.31 -2.14
C VAL A 98 -1.33 -7.01 -2.12
N SER A 99 -1.11 -6.38 -3.28
CA SER A 99 -0.45 -5.07 -3.36
C SER A 99 -1.18 -4.00 -2.54
N ASN A 100 -2.52 -3.92 -2.67
CA ASN A 100 -3.34 -3.01 -1.86
C ASN A 100 -3.18 -3.28 -0.37
N LEU A 101 -3.27 -4.54 0.05
CA LEU A 101 -3.16 -4.91 1.46
C LEU A 101 -1.77 -4.53 2.02
N ALA A 102 -0.71 -4.80 1.27
CA ALA A 102 0.66 -4.45 1.65
C ALA A 102 0.85 -2.92 1.75
N PHE A 103 0.29 -2.13 0.81
CA PHE A 103 0.35 -0.67 0.92
C PHE A 103 -0.48 -0.11 2.06
N VAL A 104 -1.61 -0.73 2.40
CA VAL A 104 -2.39 -0.38 3.59
C VAL A 104 -1.59 -0.66 4.87
N PHE A 105 -0.94 -1.82 4.98
CA PHE A 105 -0.05 -2.11 6.11
C PHE A 105 1.11 -1.10 6.18
N ARG A 106 1.73 -0.77 5.05
CA ARG A 106 2.75 0.29 4.98
C ARG A 106 2.20 1.61 5.53
N ASN A 107 1.00 2.02 5.12
CA ASN A 107 0.37 3.26 5.58
C ASN A 107 0.10 3.22 7.10
N ILE A 108 -0.41 2.11 7.63
CA ILE A 108 -0.70 1.94 9.07
C ILE A 108 0.58 1.94 9.90
N PHE A 109 1.58 1.15 9.51
CA PHE A 109 2.87 1.10 10.20
C PHE A 109 3.60 2.44 10.11
N SER A 110 3.52 3.13 8.97
CA SER A 110 4.05 4.48 8.83
C SER A 110 3.37 5.45 9.80
N LYS A 111 2.04 5.42 9.89
CA LYS A 111 1.30 6.25 10.86
C LYS A 111 1.69 5.94 12.30
N LYS A 112 1.81 4.67 12.67
CA LYS A 112 2.21 4.25 14.03
C LYS A 112 3.65 4.62 14.36
N GLY A 113 4.58 4.38 13.44
CA GLY A 113 6.02 4.64 13.61
C GLY A 113 6.40 6.12 13.60
N MET A 114 5.57 6.99 13.01
CA MET A 114 5.79 8.44 12.96
C MET A 114 5.12 9.20 14.12
N LYS A 115 4.34 8.55 15.00
CA LYS A 115 3.78 9.21 16.20
C LYS A 115 4.92 9.67 17.12
N GLY A 116 5.20 10.96 17.12
CA GLY A 116 6.21 11.61 17.98
C GLY A 116 7.55 11.94 17.32
N LYS A 117 7.76 11.63 16.03
CA LYS A 117 8.99 11.99 15.30
C LYS A 117 8.67 12.86 14.08
N SER A 118 9.06 14.13 14.12
CA SER A 118 8.92 15.05 12.98
C SER A 118 10.10 14.87 12.01
N VAL A 119 9.99 13.85 11.16
CA VAL A 119 10.88 13.72 9.99
C VAL A 119 10.14 14.26 8.78
N GLY A 120 10.75 15.19 8.04
CA GLY A 120 10.15 15.74 6.82
C GLY A 120 9.79 14.61 5.84
N GLY A 121 8.61 14.70 5.21
CA GLY A 121 8.08 13.63 4.35
C GLY A 121 9.02 13.19 3.24
N MET A 122 9.80 14.12 2.69
CA MET A 122 10.83 13.83 1.68
C MET A 122 11.97 12.96 2.25
N ASN A 123 12.47 13.29 3.44
CA ASN A 123 13.51 12.51 4.10
C ASN A 123 12.99 11.14 4.54
N TYR A 124 11.73 11.06 4.99
CA TYR A 124 11.09 9.81 5.35
C TYR A 124 11.01 8.85 4.15
N TYR A 125 10.55 9.36 3.01
CA TYR A 125 10.48 8.59 1.77
C TYR A 125 11.87 8.18 1.26
N ALA A 126 12.88 9.05 1.38
CA ALA A 126 14.25 8.74 1.02
C ALA A 126 14.81 7.57 1.87
N CYS A 127 14.67 7.62 3.21
CA CYS A 127 15.07 6.53 4.10
C CYS A 127 14.32 5.22 3.79
N LEU A 128 13.01 5.30 3.54
CA LEU A 128 12.19 4.15 3.17
C LEU A 128 12.71 3.51 1.87
N SER A 129 13.02 4.32 0.87
CA SER A 129 13.51 3.87 -0.43
C SER A 129 14.89 3.22 -0.32
N ILE A 130 15.80 3.78 0.48
CA ILE A 130 17.12 3.20 0.74
C ILE A 130 16.99 1.84 1.44
N MET A 131 16.14 1.70 2.47
CA MET A 131 15.89 0.39 3.10
C MET A 131 15.27 -0.60 2.13
N SER A 132 14.29 -0.17 1.34
CA SER A 132 13.61 -1.04 0.38
C SER A 132 14.59 -1.54 -0.68
N LEU A 133 15.52 -0.68 -1.13
CA LEU A 133 16.61 -1.04 -2.03
C LEU A 133 17.53 -2.09 -1.40
N LEU A 134 17.93 -1.93 -0.13
CA LEU A 134 18.78 -2.89 0.59
C LEU A 134 18.08 -4.25 0.80
N ILE A 135 16.77 -4.24 1.03
CA ILE A 135 15.94 -5.46 1.15
C ILE A 135 15.80 -6.15 -0.21
N LEU A 136 15.85 -5.40 -1.32
CA LEU A 136 15.69 -5.91 -2.68
C LEU A 136 17.02 -6.38 -3.32
N THR A 137 18.17 -5.83 -2.92
CA THR A 137 19.50 -6.24 -3.44
C THR A 137 19.92 -7.71 -3.29
N PRO A 138 19.34 -8.56 -2.40
CA PRO A 138 19.63 -9.99 -2.43
C PRO A 138 18.89 -10.77 -3.56
N PHE A 139 18.28 -10.09 -4.53
CA PHE A 139 17.68 -10.66 -5.75
C PHE A 139 18.20 -9.93 -6.99
#